data_AF-A0A231VR52-F1
#
_entry.id   AF-A0A231VR52-F1
#
_cell.length_a   1.000
_cell.length_b   1.000
_cell.length_c   1.000
_cell.angle_alpha   90.00
_cell.angle_beta   90.00
_cell.angle_gamma   90.00
#
_symmetry.space_group_name_H-M   'P 1'
#
loop_
_entity.id
_entity.type
_entity.pdbx_description
1 polymer ?
#
loop_
_entity_poly.entity_id
_entity_poly.type
_entity_poly.pdbx_seq_one_letter_code
_entity_poly.pdbx_strand_id
1 'polypeptide(L)'
;MTEKTQGHGYFRKKKWAKGLVSGIAVAGIVAFSAGSVLADEAVQPESRNDNNAYATQAGKTTGSQSVAIDNRVVTKAAGKAKEAGVNVSETQSVDKGTDTTTTKLEQSKSEIKQDQDKQIKALEETTAKQVQNNEAFKEVQEAIHANNKFVADEKAKHEGATTVTVTNDGSTATDGSADQNKKATQTAKQVLSDNQQAVTKYLGEKAKYDATVKQANTLNKAVESASEQLKKEKVDVNVVTRTVSSVKEVEALQKKNDQAITAAKGKVELNKAIMAAYTEKKNASDQVNQDADRKSTELKNTGVLLTSKTQEVSSADEAKRIGKQNQAAYDKAKKAQADWQKKYNELQAKTSTEGYTKEVVLQALSLASANPEATVKSSASGSTVVTTGYIASSSGSSGYGRILDSTKVLKYKDVGTGWKTEIDYTNLKGLTVSTADGKKHDISRIHRKF
;
A
#
# COMPACT_ATOMS: atom_id res chain seq x y z
N MET A 1 -50.72 -15.71 -27.99
CA MET A 1 -49.72 -16.07 -26.97
C MET A 1 -48.99 -14.78 -26.59
N THR A 2 -49.00 -14.32 -25.33
CA THR A 2 -48.01 -14.67 -24.29
C THR A 2 -46.56 -14.52 -24.78
N GLU A 3 -45.67 -13.70 -24.19
CA GLU A 3 -45.77 -12.91 -22.94
C GLU A 3 -44.85 -11.66 -22.97
N LYS A 4 -44.84 -10.90 -21.87
CA LYS A 4 -44.15 -9.63 -21.58
C LYS A 4 -42.66 -9.60 -21.97
N THR A 5 -42.14 -8.39 -22.19
CA THR A 5 -40.74 -8.05 -21.91
C THR A 5 -40.64 -6.81 -21.01
N GLN A 6 -39.97 -6.97 -19.87
CA GLN A 6 -39.75 -5.93 -18.87
C GLN A 6 -38.57 -5.02 -19.24
N GLY A 7 -38.69 -3.73 -18.95
CA GLY A 7 -37.59 -2.78 -19.00
C GLY A 7 -36.81 -2.70 -17.69
N HIS A 8 -36.04 -3.73 -17.34
CA HIS A 8 -34.92 -3.60 -16.42
C HIS A 8 -33.61 -3.64 -17.21
N GLY A 9 -32.72 -2.68 -16.99
CA GLY A 9 -31.52 -2.53 -17.80
C GLY A 9 -30.46 -3.60 -17.51
N TYR A 10 -30.16 -4.46 -18.50
CA TYR A 10 -28.89 -5.17 -18.65
C TYR A 10 -28.60 -5.49 -20.13
N PHE A 11 -27.36 -5.88 -20.46
CA PHE A 11 -26.75 -5.72 -21.80
C PHE A 11 -26.99 -6.84 -22.87
N ARG A 12 -27.11 -6.42 -24.14
CA ARG A 12 -26.74 -7.08 -25.44
C ARG A 12 -27.54 -8.30 -26.01
N LYS A 13 -28.14 -8.18 -27.22
CA LYS A 13 -27.63 -8.64 -28.57
C LYS A 13 -28.65 -8.42 -29.73
N LYS A 14 -28.23 -8.65 -30.99
CA LYS A 14 -28.86 -8.18 -32.28
C LYS A 14 -29.75 -9.21 -33.03
N LYS A 15 -30.51 -8.67 -34.03
CA LYS A 15 -31.22 -9.29 -35.19
C LYS A 15 -32.69 -9.68 -34.88
N TRP A 16 -33.71 -9.54 -35.75
CA TRP A 16 -33.81 -9.27 -37.21
C TRP A 16 -35.22 -8.75 -37.63
N ALA A 17 -35.28 -8.02 -38.76
CA ALA A 17 -36.41 -7.81 -39.72
C ALA A 17 -37.74 -7.09 -39.33
N LYS A 18 -38.10 -6.09 -40.17
CA LYS A 18 -39.41 -5.76 -40.83
C LYS A 18 -40.72 -5.92 -40.03
N GLY A 19 -41.72 -5.03 -40.08
CA GLY A 19 -42.00 -3.90 -40.98
C GLY A 19 -43.44 -3.96 -41.53
N LEU A 20 -44.08 -2.80 -41.67
CA LEU A 20 -45.43 -2.52 -42.23
C LEU A 20 -46.68 -2.63 -41.31
N VAL A 21 -47.53 -1.59 -41.47
CA VAL A 21 -48.92 -1.43 -41.02
C VAL A 21 -49.81 -1.51 -42.27
N SER A 22 -51.01 -2.12 -42.19
CA SER A 22 -52.23 -1.73 -42.93
C SER A 22 -53.38 -2.74 -42.70
N GLY A 23 -54.62 -2.25 -42.65
CA GLY A 23 -55.83 -3.08 -42.68
C GLY A 23 -57.08 -2.25 -43.00
N ILE A 24 -57.78 -2.57 -44.09
CA ILE A 24 -59.04 -1.94 -44.56
C ILE A 24 -60.12 -3.02 -44.66
N ALA A 25 -61.33 -2.73 -44.17
CA ALA A 25 -62.60 -3.49 -44.30
C ALA A 25 -63.74 -2.61 -43.70
N VAL A 26 -65.04 -2.60 -44.04
CA VAL A 26 -65.96 -3.22 -45.04
C VAL A 26 -66.94 -2.07 -45.41
N ALA A 27 -67.36 -1.72 -46.64
CA ALA A 27 -67.70 -2.41 -47.90
C ALA A 27 -69.15 -2.96 -48.01
N GLY A 28 -70.10 -2.11 -48.44
CA GLY A 28 -71.40 -2.51 -49.04
C GLY A 28 -72.65 -2.40 -48.14
N ILE A 29 -73.90 -2.37 -48.65
CA ILE A 29 -74.41 -2.55 -50.04
C ILE A 29 -75.63 -1.61 -50.33
N VAL A 30 -75.91 -1.40 -51.63
CA VAL A 30 -76.93 -0.55 -52.30
C VAL A 30 -78.26 -1.30 -52.58
N ALA A 31 -79.42 -0.60 -52.66
CA ALA A 31 -80.59 -0.85 -53.56
C ALA A 31 -81.83 -0.01 -53.14
N PHE A 32 -82.87 0.27 -53.95
CA PHE A 32 -83.02 0.60 -55.39
C PHE A 32 -84.40 1.31 -55.61
N SER A 33 -84.67 1.78 -56.82
CA SER A 33 -85.78 2.61 -57.34
C SER A 33 -87.27 2.20 -57.14
N ALA A 34 -88.12 3.24 -57.00
CA ALA A 34 -89.43 3.54 -57.65
C ALA A 34 -90.44 2.46 -58.14
N GLY A 35 -91.75 2.74 -57.96
CA GLY A 35 -92.87 2.11 -58.69
C GLY A 35 -94.27 2.57 -58.21
N SER A 36 -95.23 2.78 -59.13
CA SER A 36 -96.66 3.09 -58.86
C SER A 36 -97.48 1.77 -58.60
N VAL A 37 -98.82 1.67 -58.49
CA VAL A 37 -99.93 2.04 -59.42
C VAL A 37 -101.30 2.14 -58.68
N LEU A 38 -102.33 2.56 -59.42
CA LEU A 38 -103.75 2.87 -59.17
C LEU A 38 -104.64 1.84 -58.43
N ALA A 39 -105.79 2.32 -57.93
CA ALA A 39 -107.06 1.60 -57.87
C ALA A 39 -108.26 2.52 -58.17
N ASP A 40 -109.23 1.97 -58.92
CA ASP A 40 -110.56 2.51 -59.31
C ASP A 40 -111.56 2.41 -58.11
N GLU A 41 -112.83 2.83 -58.09
CA GLU A 41 -113.81 3.40 -59.04
C GLU A 41 -114.94 4.06 -58.20
N ALA A 42 -115.71 5.02 -58.75
CA ALA A 42 -117.17 5.28 -58.53
C ALA A 42 -117.57 6.75 -58.67
N VAL A 43 -118.70 7.02 -59.34
CA VAL A 43 -119.17 8.38 -59.70
C VAL A 43 -120.59 8.66 -59.18
N GLN A 44 -120.82 9.88 -58.66
CA GLN A 44 -122.14 10.52 -58.55
C GLN A 44 -122.02 12.04 -58.83
N PRO A 45 -123.11 12.75 -59.20
CA PRO A 45 -123.06 13.87 -60.16
C PRO A 45 -122.66 15.25 -59.61
N GLU A 46 -122.16 16.09 -60.52
CA GLU A 46 -121.74 17.48 -60.27
C GLU A 46 -122.89 18.43 -59.89
N SER A 47 -122.59 19.39 -59.00
CA SER A 47 -123.40 20.60 -58.79
C SER A 47 -122.58 21.86 -59.11
N ARG A 48 -123.14 22.74 -59.95
CA ARG A 48 -122.48 23.98 -60.42
C ARG A 48 -122.91 25.19 -59.59
N ASN A 49 -122.03 25.61 -58.66
CA ASN A 49 -122.08 26.91 -57.97
C ASN A 49 -120.69 27.18 -57.36
N ASP A 50 -120.15 28.40 -57.46
CA ASP A 50 -118.86 28.78 -56.89
C ASP A 50 -118.80 28.60 -55.37
N ASN A 51 -119.95 28.62 -54.69
CA ASN A 51 -120.05 28.27 -53.27
C ASN A 51 -119.62 26.82 -52.98
N ASN A 52 -119.73 25.92 -53.97
CA ASN A 52 -119.26 24.54 -53.89
C ASN A 52 -117.74 24.41 -54.16
N ALA A 53 -117.14 25.36 -54.89
CA ALA A 53 -115.69 25.50 -54.98
C ALA A 53 -115.10 25.96 -53.63
N TYR A 54 -115.76 26.90 -52.94
CA TYR A 54 -115.39 27.25 -51.57
C TYR A 54 -115.67 26.11 -50.57
N ALA A 55 -116.74 25.32 -50.74
CA ALA A 55 -116.99 24.14 -49.89
C ALA A 55 -115.94 23.03 -50.10
N THR A 56 -115.51 22.78 -51.35
CA THR A 56 -114.41 21.83 -51.63
C THR A 56 -113.02 22.39 -51.31
N GLN A 57 -112.91 23.68 -50.96
CA GLN A 57 -111.72 24.31 -50.38
C GLN A 57 -111.83 24.59 -48.88
N ALA A 58 -112.99 24.36 -48.26
CA ALA A 58 -113.20 24.60 -46.84
C ALA A 58 -112.29 23.70 -46.00
N GLY A 59 -111.46 24.30 -45.14
CA GLY A 59 -110.44 23.60 -44.37
C GLY A 59 -109.13 23.32 -45.12
N LYS A 60 -108.98 23.71 -46.40
CA LYS A 60 -107.68 23.71 -47.10
C LYS A 60 -106.92 25.00 -46.80
N THR A 61 -105.66 24.88 -46.38
CA THR A 61 -104.77 26.01 -46.09
C THR A 61 -103.85 26.31 -47.27
N THR A 62 -103.67 27.59 -47.59
CA THR A 62 -102.79 28.04 -48.68
C THR A 62 -101.56 28.73 -48.11
N GLY A 63 -100.58 27.92 -47.70
CA GLY A 63 -99.32 28.38 -47.10
C GLY A 63 -99.34 28.41 -45.55
N SER A 64 -98.16 28.65 -44.99
CA SER A 64 -97.90 28.68 -43.54
C SER A 64 -97.15 29.96 -43.15
N GLN A 65 -97.40 30.51 -41.96
CA GLN A 65 -96.60 31.60 -41.41
C GLN A 65 -95.31 31.03 -40.80
N SER A 66 -94.15 31.50 -41.28
CA SER A 66 -92.85 31.12 -40.69
C SER A 66 -92.67 31.77 -39.31
N VAL A 67 -92.16 31.00 -38.35
CA VAL A 67 -91.86 31.44 -36.99
C VAL A 67 -90.36 31.34 -36.76
N ALA A 68 -89.71 32.49 -36.54
CA ALA A 68 -88.29 32.54 -36.24
C ALA A 68 -88.00 32.05 -34.81
N ILE A 69 -86.99 31.18 -34.67
CA ILE A 69 -86.43 30.76 -33.39
C ILE A 69 -85.02 31.35 -33.27
N ASP A 70 -84.67 31.89 -32.10
CA ASP A 70 -83.30 32.38 -31.86
C ASP A 70 -82.35 31.19 -31.62
N ASN A 71 -81.34 31.06 -32.47
CA ASN A 71 -80.31 30.01 -32.36
C ASN A 71 -78.92 30.56 -31.92
N ARG A 72 -78.82 31.86 -31.61
CA ARG A 72 -77.53 32.54 -31.33
C ARG A 72 -76.74 31.92 -30.19
N VAL A 73 -77.41 31.36 -29.18
CA VAL A 73 -76.76 30.72 -28.03
C VAL A 73 -76.07 29.41 -28.44
N VAL A 74 -76.74 28.59 -29.27
CA VAL A 74 -76.15 27.37 -29.86
C VAL A 74 -74.97 27.72 -30.75
N THR A 75 -75.11 28.72 -31.63
CA THR A 75 -74.01 29.21 -32.47
C THR A 75 -72.81 29.69 -31.66
N LYS A 76 -73.04 30.36 -30.52
CA LYS A 76 -71.98 30.81 -29.60
C LYS A 76 -71.30 29.65 -28.87
N ALA A 77 -72.04 28.64 -28.43
CA ALA A 77 -71.47 27.42 -27.85
C ALA A 77 -70.62 26.65 -28.88
N ALA A 78 -71.12 26.51 -30.12
CA ALA A 78 -70.39 25.93 -31.24
C ALA A 78 -69.11 26.71 -31.60
N GLY A 79 -69.14 28.04 -31.51
CA GLY A 79 -67.96 28.90 -31.67
C GLY A 79 -66.87 28.60 -30.65
N LYS A 80 -67.21 28.63 -29.34
CA LYS A 80 -66.28 28.28 -28.26
C LYS A 80 -65.71 26.87 -28.39
N ALA A 81 -66.53 25.91 -28.82
CA ALA A 81 -66.10 24.55 -29.04
C ALA A 81 -65.04 24.46 -30.16
N LYS A 82 -65.26 25.16 -31.29
CA LYS A 82 -64.26 25.27 -32.37
C LYS A 82 -62.97 25.96 -31.91
N GLU A 83 -63.06 27.03 -31.13
CA GLU A 83 -61.91 27.73 -30.54
C GLU A 83 -61.06 26.83 -29.62
N ALA A 84 -61.70 25.93 -28.87
CA ALA A 84 -61.02 24.93 -28.04
C ALA A 84 -60.43 23.74 -28.83
N GLY A 85 -60.69 23.67 -30.15
CA GLY A 85 -60.24 22.57 -31.03
C GLY A 85 -61.22 21.40 -31.15
N VAL A 86 -62.46 21.53 -30.67
CA VAL A 86 -63.51 20.52 -30.90
C VAL A 86 -63.96 20.60 -32.37
N ASN A 87 -64.01 19.45 -33.03
CA ASN A 87 -64.59 19.37 -34.38
C ASN A 87 -66.12 19.52 -34.31
N VAL A 88 -66.66 20.60 -34.87
CA VAL A 88 -68.10 20.90 -34.84
C VAL A 88 -68.64 21.06 -36.26
N SER A 89 -69.48 20.11 -36.66
CA SER A 89 -70.23 20.11 -37.92
C SER A 89 -71.67 20.59 -37.72
N GLU A 90 -72.15 21.45 -38.61
CA GLU A 90 -73.57 21.84 -38.69
C GLU A 90 -74.32 20.86 -39.59
N THR A 91 -75.47 20.37 -39.12
CA THR A 91 -76.36 19.48 -39.89
C THR A 91 -77.42 20.27 -40.65
N GLN A 92 -78.14 19.63 -41.57
CA GLN A 92 -79.27 20.25 -42.27
C GLN A 92 -80.37 20.69 -41.27
N SER A 93 -81.08 21.77 -41.62
CA SER A 93 -82.22 22.27 -40.85
C SER A 93 -83.31 21.21 -40.70
N VAL A 94 -83.77 21.00 -39.47
CA VAL A 94 -84.85 20.05 -39.16
C VAL A 94 -86.19 20.76 -39.27
N ASP A 95 -87.00 20.37 -40.26
CA ASP A 95 -88.41 20.79 -40.33
C ASP A 95 -89.19 20.21 -39.13
N LYS A 96 -89.98 21.05 -38.48
CA LYS A 96 -90.84 20.70 -37.33
C LYS A 96 -92.33 20.67 -37.70
N GLY A 97 -92.67 20.92 -38.96
CA GLY A 97 -94.04 20.92 -39.48
C GLY A 97 -94.75 22.27 -39.31
N THR A 98 -96.06 22.27 -39.57
CA THR A 98 -96.93 23.45 -39.42
C THR A 98 -97.95 23.21 -38.31
N ASP A 99 -97.89 24.02 -37.26
CA ASP A 99 -98.86 23.99 -36.17
C ASP A 99 -100.17 24.69 -36.52
N THR A 100 -101.29 24.04 -36.19
CA THR A 100 -102.65 24.56 -36.48
C THR A 100 -103.31 25.29 -35.31
N THR A 101 -102.66 25.36 -34.15
CA THR A 101 -103.15 26.11 -32.97
C THR A 101 -102.00 26.74 -32.18
N THR A 102 -102.27 27.85 -31.49
CA THR A 102 -101.28 28.56 -30.65
C THR A 102 -100.69 27.66 -29.56
N THR A 103 -101.50 26.78 -28.95
CA THR A 103 -101.03 25.86 -27.90
C THR A 103 -99.98 24.89 -28.43
N LYS A 104 -100.18 24.35 -29.65
CA LYS A 104 -99.17 23.47 -30.28
C LYS A 104 -97.92 24.26 -30.65
N LEU A 105 -98.07 25.47 -31.19
CA LEU A 105 -96.94 26.34 -31.49
C LEU A 105 -96.05 26.64 -30.27
N GLU A 106 -96.64 26.92 -29.10
CA GLU A 106 -95.86 27.12 -27.87
C GLU A 106 -95.24 25.82 -27.34
N GLN A 107 -95.89 24.66 -27.55
CA GLN A 107 -95.28 23.35 -27.28
C GLN A 107 -94.06 23.11 -28.18
N SER A 108 -94.20 23.28 -29.51
CA SER A 108 -93.12 23.15 -30.49
C SER A 108 -91.93 24.06 -30.17
N LYS A 109 -92.18 25.33 -29.79
CA LYS A 109 -91.13 26.26 -29.31
C LYS A 109 -90.41 25.73 -28.07
N SER A 110 -91.15 25.17 -27.10
CA SER A 110 -90.58 24.58 -25.88
C SER A 110 -89.72 23.35 -26.18
N GLU A 111 -90.18 22.48 -27.07
CA GLU A 111 -89.43 21.28 -27.51
C GLU A 111 -88.15 21.66 -28.28
N ILE A 112 -88.22 22.65 -29.17
CA ILE A 112 -87.04 23.20 -29.86
C ILE A 112 -86.05 23.78 -28.85
N LYS A 113 -86.52 24.55 -27.85
CA LYS A 113 -85.64 25.09 -26.80
C LYS A 113 -84.96 23.99 -25.98
N GLN A 114 -85.69 22.94 -25.60
CA GLN A 114 -85.09 21.78 -24.91
C GLN A 114 -84.05 21.05 -25.77
N ASP A 115 -84.22 21.02 -27.10
CA ASP A 115 -83.21 20.48 -28.00
C ASP A 115 -81.97 21.38 -28.08
N GLN A 116 -82.15 22.69 -28.19
CA GLN A 116 -81.05 23.67 -28.13
C GLN A 116 -80.27 23.57 -26.81
N ASP A 117 -80.95 23.45 -25.67
CA ASP A 117 -80.32 23.28 -24.35
C ASP A 117 -79.50 21.97 -24.28
N LYS A 118 -79.98 20.88 -24.89
CA LYS A 118 -79.21 19.62 -25.02
C LYS A 118 -77.99 19.78 -25.92
N GLN A 119 -78.12 20.45 -27.06
CA GLN A 119 -77.01 20.73 -27.98
C GLN A 119 -75.93 21.58 -27.30
N ILE A 120 -76.33 22.65 -26.60
CA ILE A 120 -75.43 23.51 -25.81
C ILE A 120 -74.70 22.69 -24.75
N LYS A 121 -75.42 21.89 -23.95
CA LYS A 121 -74.83 21.06 -22.91
C LYS A 121 -73.80 20.06 -23.48
N ALA A 122 -74.12 19.37 -24.57
CA ALA A 122 -73.20 18.42 -25.21
C ALA A 122 -71.95 19.12 -25.78
N LEU A 123 -72.11 20.32 -26.36
CA LEU A 123 -70.99 21.16 -26.80
C LEU A 123 -70.13 21.62 -25.63
N GLU A 124 -70.72 22.09 -24.53
CA GLU A 124 -70.00 22.56 -23.35
C GLU A 124 -69.24 21.44 -22.62
N GLU A 125 -69.85 20.27 -22.44
CA GLU A 125 -69.19 19.09 -21.86
C GLU A 125 -68.00 18.62 -22.72
N THR A 126 -68.17 18.58 -24.05
CA THR A 126 -67.09 18.23 -24.98
C THR A 126 -65.98 19.28 -24.99
N THR A 127 -66.34 20.57 -24.96
CA THR A 127 -65.39 21.69 -24.89
C THR A 127 -64.56 21.65 -23.61
N ALA A 128 -65.21 21.46 -22.46
CA ALA A 128 -64.52 21.35 -21.17
C ALA A 128 -63.54 20.19 -21.13
N LYS A 129 -63.92 19.02 -21.68
CA LYS A 129 -63.02 17.87 -21.82
C LYS A 129 -61.83 18.18 -22.74
N GLN A 130 -62.05 18.86 -23.87
CA GLN A 130 -60.97 19.23 -24.78
C GLN A 130 -59.99 20.24 -24.15
N VAL A 131 -60.48 21.22 -23.39
CA VAL A 131 -59.64 22.16 -22.64
C VAL A 131 -58.77 21.41 -21.62
N GLN A 132 -59.35 20.49 -20.83
CA GLN A 132 -58.59 19.67 -19.88
C GLN A 132 -57.53 18.79 -20.56
N ASN A 133 -57.84 18.22 -21.74
CA ASN A 133 -56.89 17.47 -22.54
C ASN A 133 -55.71 18.36 -23.00
N ASN A 134 -56.01 19.56 -23.51
CA ASN A 134 -55.02 20.54 -23.97
C ASN A 134 -54.10 21.03 -22.83
N GLU A 135 -54.66 21.33 -21.66
CA GLU A 135 -53.92 21.75 -20.47
C GLU A 135 -52.96 20.65 -19.99
N ALA A 136 -53.46 19.42 -19.86
CA ALA A 136 -52.64 18.28 -19.46
C ALA A 136 -51.56 17.96 -20.51
N PHE A 137 -51.86 18.13 -21.81
CA PHE A 137 -50.88 17.96 -22.89
C PHE A 137 -49.75 19.00 -22.79
N LYS A 138 -50.09 20.25 -22.44
CA LYS A 138 -49.08 21.29 -22.19
C LYS A 138 -48.18 20.95 -21.00
N GLU A 139 -48.77 20.48 -19.89
CA GLU A 139 -47.99 20.10 -18.69
C GLU A 139 -46.99 18.96 -18.97
N VAL A 140 -47.38 17.95 -19.75
CA VAL A 140 -46.45 16.85 -20.10
C VAL A 140 -45.33 17.33 -21.03
N GLN A 141 -45.61 18.23 -21.98
CA GLN A 141 -44.57 18.82 -22.84
C GLN A 141 -43.54 19.60 -22.02
N GLU A 142 -43.99 20.41 -21.04
CA GLU A 142 -43.09 21.15 -20.14
C GLU A 142 -42.24 20.20 -19.27
N ALA A 143 -42.84 19.11 -18.75
CA ALA A 143 -42.11 18.10 -17.97
C ALA A 143 -41.07 17.31 -18.78
N ILE A 144 -41.40 16.90 -20.02
CA ILE A 144 -40.45 16.26 -20.95
C ILE A 144 -39.32 17.23 -21.29
N HIS A 145 -39.64 18.49 -21.60
CA HIS A 145 -38.64 19.51 -21.95
C HIS A 145 -37.67 19.76 -20.78
N ALA A 146 -38.18 19.86 -19.54
CA ALA A 146 -37.35 20.01 -18.35
C ALA A 146 -36.41 18.82 -18.14
N ASN A 147 -36.90 17.57 -18.29
CA ASN A 147 -36.06 16.38 -18.20
C ASN A 147 -34.97 16.38 -19.28
N ASN A 148 -35.34 16.59 -20.55
CA ASN A 148 -34.41 16.60 -21.68
C ASN A 148 -33.39 17.74 -21.60
N LYS A 149 -33.76 18.90 -21.06
CA LYS A 149 -32.83 20.01 -20.82
C LYS A 149 -31.81 19.67 -19.73
N PHE A 150 -32.26 19.18 -18.56
CA PHE A 150 -31.36 18.76 -17.47
C PHE A 150 -30.33 17.74 -17.96
N VAL A 151 -30.83 16.72 -18.66
CA VAL A 151 -30.07 15.68 -19.35
C VAL A 151 -29.00 16.24 -20.30
N ALA A 152 -29.34 17.24 -21.11
CA ALA A 152 -28.41 17.85 -22.06
C ALA A 152 -27.36 18.71 -21.36
N ASP A 153 -27.77 19.50 -20.36
CA ASP A 153 -26.87 20.32 -19.55
C ASP A 153 -25.82 19.46 -18.82
N GLU A 154 -26.23 18.36 -18.18
CA GLU A 154 -25.32 17.45 -17.47
C GLU A 154 -24.42 16.66 -18.42
N LYS A 155 -24.93 16.26 -19.60
CA LYS A 155 -24.09 15.65 -20.64
C LYS A 155 -23.00 16.62 -21.10
N ALA A 156 -23.32 17.89 -21.35
CA ALA A 156 -22.34 18.90 -21.76
C ALA A 156 -21.29 19.19 -20.67
N LYS A 157 -21.68 19.21 -19.38
CA LYS A 157 -20.73 19.36 -18.25
C LYS A 157 -19.77 18.19 -18.08
N HIS A 158 -20.14 16.99 -18.53
CA HIS A 158 -19.44 15.74 -18.22
C HIS A 158 -18.97 14.94 -19.44
N GLU A 159 -19.09 15.51 -20.65
CA GLU A 159 -18.88 14.81 -21.92
C GLU A 159 -17.46 14.26 -22.12
N GLY A 160 -16.46 14.81 -21.40
CA GLY A 160 -15.09 14.30 -21.39
C GLY A 160 -14.80 13.20 -20.36
N ALA A 161 -15.75 12.82 -19.50
CA ALA A 161 -15.47 12.01 -18.29
C ALA A 161 -16.14 10.62 -18.26
N THR A 162 -17.38 10.47 -18.73
CA THR A 162 -18.10 9.17 -18.68
C THR A 162 -19.24 9.08 -19.70
N THR A 163 -19.56 7.86 -20.13
CA THR A 163 -20.74 7.54 -20.95
C THR A 163 -22.05 7.69 -20.16
N VAL A 164 -22.54 8.91 -20.03
CA VAL A 164 -23.89 9.20 -19.54
C VAL A 164 -24.90 8.73 -20.59
N THR A 165 -25.50 7.54 -20.38
CA THR A 165 -26.60 7.05 -21.23
C THR A 165 -27.90 7.74 -20.86
N VAL A 166 -28.20 8.77 -21.64
CA VAL A 166 -29.49 9.45 -21.66
C VAL A 166 -30.55 8.52 -22.23
N THR A 167 -31.56 8.18 -21.43
CA THR A 167 -32.78 7.55 -21.94
C THR A 167 -33.83 8.63 -22.17
N ASN A 168 -34.01 9.04 -23.43
CA ASN A 168 -35.14 9.88 -23.81
C ASN A 168 -36.39 8.99 -23.86
N ASP A 169 -37.28 9.12 -22.88
CA ASP A 169 -38.51 8.34 -22.80
C ASP A 169 -39.52 8.83 -23.84
N GLY A 170 -39.54 8.18 -25.01
CA GLY A 170 -40.52 8.41 -26.07
C GLY A 170 -41.87 7.74 -25.84
N SER A 171 -42.16 7.19 -24.64
CA SER A 171 -43.40 6.44 -24.36
C SER A 171 -44.66 7.30 -24.26
N THR A 172 -44.57 8.62 -24.42
CA THR A 172 -45.72 9.55 -24.35
C THR A 172 -46.60 9.53 -25.61
N ALA A 173 -46.82 8.34 -26.18
CA ALA A 173 -47.97 8.05 -27.03
C ALA A 173 -49.23 8.01 -26.16
N THR A 174 -49.66 9.18 -25.69
CA THR A 174 -50.95 9.31 -25.00
C THR A 174 -52.07 9.27 -26.04
N ASP A 175 -53.24 8.82 -25.64
CA ASP A 175 -54.48 8.89 -26.43
C ASP A 175 -55.07 10.32 -26.49
N GLY A 176 -54.26 11.32 -26.17
CA GLY A 176 -54.66 12.72 -25.99
C GLY A 176 -55.48 13.00 -24.71
N SER A 177 -55.86 11.98 -23.93
CA SER A 177 -56.69 12.19 -22.74
C SER A 177 -55.92 12.85 -21.59
N ALA A 178 -56.63 13.68 -20.82
CA ALA A 178 -56.08 14.35 -19.65
C ALA A 178 -55.47 13.36 -18.62
N ASP A 179 -56.05 12.18 -18.44
CA ASP A 179 -55.56 11.19 -17.48
C ASP A 179 -54.26 10.52 -17.91
N GLN A 180 -54.11 10.21 -19.21
CA GLN A 180 -52.85 9.66 -19.73
C GLN A 180 -51.76 10.74 -19.78
N ASN A 181 -52.10 11.97 -20.16
CA ASN A 181 -51.19 13.11 -20.11
C ASN A 181 -50.68 13.35 -18.66
N LYS A 182 -51.56 13.34 -17.66
CA LYS A 182 -51.18 13.47 -16.23
C LYS A 182 -50.26 12.34 -15.75
N LYS A 183 -50.52 11.09 -16.16
CA LYS A 183 -49.62 9.95 -15.85
C LYS A 183 -48.25 10.12 -16.50
N ALA A 184 -48.21 10.51 -17.77
CA ALA A 184 -46.96 10.78 -18.47
C ALA A 184 -46.18 11.95 -17.82
N THR A 185 -46.85 13.01 -17.36
CA THR A 185 -46.24 14.07 -16.56
C THR A 185 -45.63 13.56 -15.26
N GLN A 186 -46.32 12.68 -14.52
CA GLN A 186 -45.78 12.08 -13.29
C GLN A 186 -44.53 11.24 -13.59
N THR A 187 -44.54 10.43 -14.65
CA THR A 187 -43.38 9.65 -15.10
C THR A 187 -42.20 10.55 -15.49
N ALA A 188 -42.43 11.60 -16.29
CA ALA A 188 -41.38 12.54 -16.68
C ALA A 188 -40.76 13.28 -15.47
N LYS A 189 -41.57 13.68 -14.49
CA LYS A 189 -41.12 14.29 -13.23
C LYS A 189 -40.31 13.28 -12.37
N GLN A 190 -40.73 12.01 -12.30
CA GLN A 190 -39.98 10.97 -11.60
C GLN A 190 -38.62 10.71 -12.26
N VAL A 191 -38.58 10.53 -13.59
CA VAL A 191 -37.35 10.31 -14.36
C VAL A 191 -36.36 11.48 -14.19
N LEU A 192 -36.84 12.73 -14.15
CA LEU A 192 -36.00 13.90 -13.83
C LEU A 192 -35.41 13.80 -12.41
N SER A 193 -36.20 13.40 -11.41
CA SER A 193 -35.69 13.22 -10.04
C SER A 193 -34.65 12.09 -9.96
N ASP A 194 -34.90 10.95 -10.60
CA ASP A 194 -33.97 9.82 -10.64
C ASP A 194 -32.65 10.21 -11.33
N ASN A 195 -32.73 10.97 -12.43
CA ASN A 195 -31.57 11.52 -13.13
C ASN A 195 -30.77 12.49 -12.23
N GLN A 196 -31.43 13.38 -11.47
CA GLN A 196 -30.79 14.28 -10.51
C GLN A 196 -30.08 13.53 -9.38
N GLN A 197 -30.71 12.48 -8.83
CA GLN A 197 -30.11 11.63 -7.80
C GLN A 197 -28.91 10.85 -8.34
N ALA A 198 -29.00 10.30 -9.55
CA ALA A 198 -27.91 9.57 -10.19
C ALA A 198 -26.68 10.46 -10.44
N VAL A 199 -26.88 11.69 -10.93
CA VAL A 199 -25.81 12.69 -11.10
C VAL A 199 -25.19 13.07 -9.75
N THR A 200 -26.01 13.33 -8.73
CA THR A 200 -25.52 13.66 -7.38
C THR A 200 -24.66 12.55 -6.79
N LYS A 201 -25.08 11.29 -6.94
CA LYS A 201 -24.31 10.11 -6.51
C LYS A 201 -22.98 10.00 -7.28
N TYR A 202 -23.03 10.11 -8.61
CA TYR A 202 -21.84 10.07 -9.46
C TYR A 202 -20.81 11.14 -9.09
N LEU A 203 -21.25 12.39 -8.88
CA LEU A 203 -20.37 13.49 -8.47
C LEU A 203 -19.74 13.23 -7.09
N GLY A 204 -20.50 12.69 -6.13
CA GLY A 204 -19.99 12.29 -4.82
C GLY A 204 -18.98 11.15 -4.87
N GLU A 205 -19.17 10.17 -5.75
CA GLU A 205 -18.21 9.07 -5.98
C GLU A 205 -16.96 9.56 -6.72
N LYS A 206 -17.13 10.41 -7.75
CA LYS A 206 -16.02 11.03 -8.49
C LYS A 206 -15.14 11.90 -7.57
N ALA A 207 -15.73 12.70 -6.68
CA ALA A 207 -14.98 13.51 -5.73
C ALA A 207 -14.11 12.67 -4.79
N LYS A 208 -14.61 11.51 -4.33
CA LYS A 208 -13.84 10.56 -3.50
C LYS A 208 -12.71 9.91 -4.29
N TYR A 209 -12.96 9.57 -5.56
CA TYR A 209 -11.94 9.05 -6.48
C TYR A 209 -10.83 10.08 -6.72
N ASP A 210 -11.18 11.30 -7.12
CA ASP A 210 -10.23 12.40 -7.40
C ASP A 210 -9.37 12.72 -6.17
N ALA A 211 -9.97 12.73 -4.96
CA ALA A 211 -9.25 12.92 -3.70
C ALA A 211 -8.26 11.78 -3.41
N THR A 212 -8.66 10.52 -3.63
CA THR A 212 -7.81 9.34 -3.45
C THR A 212 -6.64 9.35 -4.43
N VAL A 213 -6.88 9.67 -5.71
CA VAL A 213 -5.84 9.82 -6.74
C VAL A 213 -4.85 10.93 -6.38
N LYS A 214 -5.34 12.10 -5.93
CA LYS A 214 -4.49 13.22 -5.50
C LYS A 214 -3.55 12.83 -4.36
N GLN A 215 -4.07 12.15 -3.33
CA GLN A 215 -3.26 11.74 -2.18
C GLN A 215 -2.28 10.62 -2.54
N ALA A 216 -2.69 9.63 -3.35
CA ALA A 216 -1.82 8.58 -3.85
C ALA A 216 -0.65 9.12 -4.68
N ASN A 217 -0.90 10.13 -5.52
CA ASN A 217 0.15 10.82 -6.28
C ASN A 217 1.16 11.57 -5.38
N THR A 218 0.70 12.18 -4.28
CA THR A 218 1.58 12.79 -3.27
C THR A 218 2.44 11.72 -2.58
N LEU A 219 1.83 10.60 -2.17
CA LEU A 219 2.56 9.50 -1.53
C LEU A 219 3.61 8.89 -2.47
N ASN A 220 3.27 8.65 -3.73
CA ASN A 220 4.21 8.11 -4.73
C ASN A 220 5.45 9.02 -4.90
N LYS A 221 5.27 10.35 -4.96
CA LYS A 221 6.38 11.31 -5.02
C LYS A 221 7.27 11.27 -3.77
N ALA A 222 6.66 11.16 -2.58
CA ALA A 222 7.40 11.07 -1.33
C ALA A 222 8.21 9.76 -1.23
N VAL A 223 7.62 8.64 -1.66
CA VAL A 223 8.28 7.33 -1.72
C VAL A 223 9.45 7.33 -2.71
N GLU A 224 9.28 7.91 -3.92
CA GLU A 224 10.37 7.97 -4.90
C GLU A 224 11.55 8.82 -4.39
N SER A 225 11.27 9.99 -3.81
CA SER A 225 12.33 10.85 -3.24
C SER A 225 13.08 10.16 -2.08
N ALA A 226 12.36 9.43 -1.21
CA ALA A 226 12.99 8.65 -0.15
C ALA A 226 13.78 7.45 -0.69
N SER A 227 13.30 6.79 -1.74
CA SER A 227 13.96 5.70 -2.46
C SER A 227 15.30 6.16 -3.05
N GLU A 228 15.33 7.31 -3.74
CA GLU A 228 16.56 7.91 -4.25
C GLU A 228 17.58 8.25 -3.15
N GLN A 229 17.12 8.83 -2.03
CA GLN A 229 17.98 9.14 -0.88
C GLN A 229 18.61 7.87 -0.29
N LEU A 230 17.81 6.83 -0.08
CA LEU A 230 18.28 5.56 0.49
C LEU A 230 19.24 4.82 -0.46
N LYS A 231 19.00 4.85 -1.77
CA LYS A 231 19.92 4.28 -2.78
C LYS A 231 21.29 4.98 -2.79
N LYS A 232 21.34 6.31 -2.59
CA LYS A 232 22.61 7.06 -2.45
C LYS A 232 23.42 6.62 -1.23
N GLU A 233 22.74 6.24 -0.15
CA GLU A 233 23.31 5.64 1.07
C GLU A 233 23.58 4.12 0.93
N LYS A 234 23.54 3.57 -0.29
CA LYS A 234 23.74 2.14 -0.62
C LYS A 234 22.77 1.20 0.08
N VAL A 235 21.54 1.64 0.33
CA VAL A 235 20.44 0.79 0.81
C VAL A 235 19.68 0.23 -0.40
N ASP A 236 19.50 -1.09 -0.43
CA ASP A 236 18.63 -1.75 -1.39
C ASP A 236 17.16 -1.42 -1.08
N VAL A 237 16.48 -0.78 -2.04
CA VAL A 237 15.07 -0.38 -1.92
C VAL A 237 14.21 -1.17 -2.89
N ASN A 238 13.28 -1.97 -2.34
CA ASN A 238 12.25 -2.65 -3.11
C ASN A 238 10.94 -1.83 -3.09
N VAL A 239 10.41 -1.49 -4.26
CA VAL A 239 9.16 -0.72 -4.41
C VAL A 239 8.04 -1.64 -4.86
N VAL A 240 6.94 -1.68 -4.11
CA VAL A 240 5.79 -2.53 -4.39
C VAL A 240 4.56 -1.68 -4.73
N THR A 241 4.09 -1.78 -5.97
CA THR A 241 2.85 -1.14 -6.42
C THR A 241 1.64 -1.80 -5.77
N ARG A 242 0.67 -1.00 -5.30
CA ARG A 242 -0.61 -1.47 -4.76
C ARG A 242 -1.74 -0.57 -5.26
N THR A 243 -2.87 -1.17 -5.62
CA THR A 243 -4.12 -0.43 -5.86
C THR A 243 -4.73 -0.03 -4.52
N VAL A 244 -5.29 1.19 -4.46
CA VAL A 244 -6.01 1.73 -3.31
C VAL A 244 -7.42 2.14 -3.72
N SER A 245 -8.37 2.02 -2.80
CA SER A 245 -9.78 2.33 -2.97
C SER A 245 -10.23 3.58 -2.20
N SER A 246 -9.41 4.07 -1.25
CA SER A 246 -9.74 5.26 -0.45
C SER A 246 -8.53 6.02 0.09
N VAL A 247 -8.74 7.31 0.35
CA VAL A 247 -7.88 8.22 1.14
C VAL A 247 -7.32 7.53 2.41
N LYS A 248 -8.17 6.87 3.19
CA LYS A 248 -7.77 6.20 4.44
C LYS A 248 -6.76 5.06 4.24
N GLU A 249 -6.81 4.37 3.11
CA GLU A 249 -5.81 3.35 2.76
C GLU A 249 -4.47 4.00 2.37
N VAL A 250 -4.50 5.13 1.65
CA VAL A 250 -3.30 5.90 1.31
C VAL A 250 -2.60 6.40 2.58
N GLU A 251 -3.34 6.95 3.54
CA GLU A 251 -2.81 7.40 4.83
C GLU A 251 -2.18 6.27 5.65
N ALA A 252 -2.82 5.09 5.65
CA ALA A 252 -2.28 3.89 6.31
C ALA A 252 -1.00 3.38 5.64
N LEU A 253 -0.88 3.50 4.30
CA LEU A 253 0.35 3.20 3.57
C LEU A 253 1.44 4.25 3.83
N GLN A 254 1.09 5.54 3.87
CA GLN A 254 2.01 6.62 4.20
C GLN A 254 2.68 6.39 5.56
N LYS A 255 1.89 6.14 6.62
CA LYS A 255 2.42 5.88 7.96
C LYS A 255 3.36 4.67 8.00
N LYS A 256 3.08 3.60 7.24
CA LYS A 256 3.97 2.43 7.13
C LYS A 256 5.27 2.76 6.39
N ASN A 257 5.20 3.55 5.33
CA ASN A 257 6.36 3.99 4.57
C ASN A 257 7.26 4.90 5.42
N ASP A 258 6.69 5.86 6.15
CA ASP A 258 7.44 6.77 7.04
C ASP A 258 8.19 5.98 8.14
N GLN A 259 7.54 4.96 8.72
CA GLN A 259 8.16 4.05 9.69
C GLN A 259 9.32 3.25 9.06
N ALA A 260 9.12 2.69 7.86
CA ALA A 260 10.15 1.92 7.15
C ALA A 260 11.35 2.79 6.76
N ILE A 261 11.11 4.01 6.25
CA ILE A 261 12.15 4.99 5.89
C ILE A 261 12.94 5.40 7.12
N THR A 262 12.27 5.68 8.25
CA THR A 262 12.93 6.04 9.52
C THR A 262 13.81 4.90 10.03
N ALA A 263 13.31 3.66 10.01
CA ALA A 263 14.09 2.49 10.41
C ALA A 263 15.29 2.23 9.48
N ALA A 264 15.14 2.45 8.17
CA ALA A 264 16.24 2.34 7.21
C ALA A 264 17.33 3.40 7.47
N LYS A 265 16.95 4.67 7.65
CA LYS A 265 17.88 5.75 8.00
C LYS A 265 18.62 5.48 9.32
N GLY A 266 17.94 4.97 10.34
CA GLY A 266 18.58 4.56 11.60
C GLY A 266 19.64 3.45 11.43
N LYS A 267 19.40 2.48 10.55
CA LYS A 267 20.38 1.43 10.22
C LYS A 267 21.59 1.96 9.44
N VAL A 268 21.39 2.92 8.53
CA VAL A 268 22.49 3.59 7.81
C VAL A 268 23.44 4.28 8.78
N GLU A 269 22.92 5.09 9.71
CA GLU A 269 23.75 5.80 10.68
C GLU A 269 24.45 4.84 11.66
N LEU A 270 23.78 3.77 12.10
CA LEU A 270 24.41 2.72 12.90
C LEU A 270 25.58 2.04 12.14
N ASN A 271 25.39 1.71 10.86
CA ASN A 271 26.44 1.11 10.04
C ASN A 271 27.60 2.08 9.81
N LYS A 272 27.35 3.38 9.60
CA LYS A 272 28.39 4.42 9.53
C LYS A 272 29.20 4.48 10.82
N ALA A 273 28.53 4.47 11.98
CA ALA A 273 29.19 4.47 13.28
C ALA A 273 30.04 3.20 13.53
N ILE A 274 29.54 2.01 13.16
CA ILE A 274 30.28 0.75 13.25
C ILE A 274 31.53 0.78 12.35
N MET A 275 31.41 1.26 11.11
CA MET A 275 32.53 1.37 10.18
C MET A 275 33.58 2.39 10.65
N ALA A 276 33.15 3.51 11.25
CA ALA A 276 34.06 4.48 11.87
C ALA A 276 34.82 3.86 13.05
N ALA A 277 34.13 3.19 13.98
CA ALA A 277 34.73 2.53 15.12
C ALA A 277 35.68 1.38 14.72
N TYR A 278 35.32 0.61 13.69
CA TYR A 278 36.20 -0.41 13.10
C TYR A 278 37.47 0.22 12.52
N THR A 279 37.33 1.33 11.78
CA THR A 279 38.46 2.04 11.15
C THR A 279 39.38 2.64 12.21
N GLU A 280 38.84 3.28 13.25
CA GLU A 280 39.65 3.80 14.37
C GLU A 280 40.39 2.65 15.09
N LYS A 281 39.70 1.55 15.39
CA LYS A 281 40.30 0.37 16.03
C LYS A 281 41.45 -0.19 15.18
N LYS A 282 41.23 -0.33 13.86
CA LYS A 282 42.26 -0.83 12.94
C LYS A 282 43.47 0.11 12.92
N ASN A 283 43.25 1.42 12.73
CA ASN A 283 44.33 2.40 12.68
C ASN A 283 45.13 2.45 13.99
N ALA A 284 44.47 2.40 15.15
CA ALA A 284 45.12 2.35 16.45
C ALA A 284 45.95 1.04 16.63
N SER A 285 45.41 -0.10 16.20
CA SER A 285 46.14 -1.38 16.25
C SER A 285 47.34 -1.40 15.30
N ASP A 286 47.20 -0.90 14.07
CA ASP A 286 48.28 -0.85 13.08
C ASP A 286 49.44 0.02 13.60
N GLN A 287 49.14 1.20 14.16
CA GLN A 287 50.14 2.10 14.77
C GLN A 287 50.88 1.44 15.94
N VAL A 288 50.15 0.76 16.84
CA VAL A 288 50.74 0.08 18.00
C VAL A 288 51.61 -1.10 17.57
N ASN A 289 51.22 -1.85 16.52
CA ASN A 289 52.03 -2.92 15.96
C ASN A 289 53.32 -2.38 15.31
N GLN A 290 53.23 -1.35 14.47
CA GLN A 290 54.40 -0.72 13.83
C GLN A 290 55.42 -0.20 14.85
N ASP A 291 54.96 0.46 15.91
CA ASP A 291 55.83 0.95 16.98
C ASP A 291 56.41 -0.21 17.83
N ALA A 292 55.64 -1.26 18.08
CA ALA A 292 56.13 -2.46 18.77
C ALA A 292 57.21 -3.20 17.97
N ASP A 293 57.04 -3.34 16.64
CA ASP A 293 58.02 -3.98 15.75
C ASP A 293 59.32 -3.16 15.68
N ARG A 294 59.21 -1.84 15.58
CA ARG A 294 60.35 -0.91 15.64
C ARG A 294 61.12 -1.06 16.95
N LYS A 295 60.42 -1.04 18.10
CA LYS A 295 60.99 -1.22 19.44
C LYS A 295 61.61 -2.61 19.64
N SER A 296 60.97 -3.66 19.14
CA SER A 296 61.48 -5.03 19.19
C SER A 296 62.78 -5.16 18.40
N THR A 297 62.84 -4.58 17.20
CA THR A 297 64.04 -4.56 16.36
C THR A 297 65.17 -3.79 17.05
N GLU A 298 64.88 -2.63 17.63
CA GLU A 298 65.88 -1.82 18.33
C GLU A 298 66.46 -2.53 19.56
N LEU A 299 65.64 -3.24 20.35
CA LEU A 299 66.10 -4.01 21.52
C LEU A 299 66.84 -5.30 21.14
N LYS A 300 66.43 -6.00 20.06
CA LYS A 300 67.18 -7.17 19.53
C LYS A 300 68.59 -6.76 19.10
N ASN A 301 68.72 -5.65 18.39
CA ASN A 301 70.00 -5.12 17.92
C ASN A 301 70.94 -4.72 19.07
N THR A 302 70.43 -4.54 20.29
CA THR A 302 71.24 -4.25 21.48
C THR A 302 71.44 -5.43 22.42
N GLY A 303 71.15 -6.66 21.96
CA GLY A 303 71.40 -7.90 22.71
C GLY A 303 70.36 -8.20 23.80
N VAL A 304 69.25 -7.46 23.86
CA VAL A 304 68.18 -7.72 24.83
C VAL A 304 67.36 -8.92 24.39
N LEU A 305 67.28 -9.94 25.25
CA LEU A 305 66.42 -11.09 25.03
C LEU A 305 64.94 -10.71 25.23
N LEU A 306 64.09 -11.06 24.28
CA LEU A 306 62.69 -10.62 24.21
C LEU A 306 61.73 -11.81 24.11
N THR A 307 60.56 -11.66 24.72
CA THR A 307 59.39 -12.49 24.48
C THR A 307 58.26 -11.60 23.98
N SER A 308 57.55 -12.05 22.94
CA SER A 308 56.40 -11.35 22.36
C SER A 308 55.13 -12.17 22.54
N LYS A 309 53.98 -11.49 22.61
CA LYS A 309 52.65 -12.09 22.66
C LYS A 309 51.71 -11.28 21.77
N THR A 310 51.01 -11.96 20.86
CA THR A 310 49.92 -11.38 20.08
C THR A 310 48.62 -11.46 20.88
N GLN A 311 47.79 -10.42 20.78
CA GLN A 311 46.46 -10.36 21.37
C GLN A 311 45.53 -9.59 20.42
N GLU A 312 44.31 -10.07 20.23
CA GLU A 312 43.26 -9.32 19.55
C GLU A 312 42.70 -8.23 20.46
N VAL A 313 42.40 -7.05 19.89
CA VAL A 313 41.84 -5.91 20.60
C VAL A 313 40.37 -5.69 20.27
N SER A 314 39.60 -5.41 21.31
CA SER A 314 38.16 -5.10 21.23
C SER A 314 37.89 -3.66 20.79
N SER A 315 38.76 -2.71 21.15
CA SER A 315 38.58 -1.27 20.89
C SER A 315 39.89 -0.53 20.59
N ALA A 316 39.77 0.68 20.04
CA ALA A 316 40.90 1.58 19.81
C ALA A 316 41.62 1.95 21.13
N ASP A 317 40.87 2.11 22.22
CA ASP A 317 41.44 2.46 23.52
C ASP A 317 42.17 1.29 24.19
N GLU A 318 41.74 0.05 23.93
CA GLU A 318 42.50 -1.13 24.34
C GLU A 318 43.85 -1.19 23.60
N ALA A 319 43.87 -0.92 22.28
CA ALA A 319 45.11 -0.82 21.52
C ALA A 319 46.03 0.29 22.06
N LYS A 320 45.50 1.52 22.24
CA LYS A 320 46.24 2.66 22.81
C LYS A 320 46.82 2.32 24.21
N ARG A 321 46.10 1.56 25.04
CA ARG A 321 46.56 1.08 26.35
C ARG A 321 47.72 0.08 26.23
N ILE A 322 47.65 -0.87 25.29
CA ILE A 322 48.74 -1.81 25.00
C ILE A 322 49.98 -1.04 24.50
N GLY A 323 49.81 -0.02 23.65
CA GLY A 323 50.92 0.86 23.22
C GLY A 323 51.66 1.52 24.39
N LYS A 324 50.92 2.01 25.41
CA LYS A 324 51.51 2.54 26.66
C LYS A 324 52.26 1.47 27.46
N GLN A 325 51.74 0.25 27.53
CA GLN A 325 52.41 -0.88 28.20
C GLN A 325 53.71 -1.27 27.46
N ASN A 326 53.68 -1.32 26.12
CA ASN A 326 54.85 -1.58 25.28
C ASN A 326 55.92 -0.49 25.44
N GLN A 327 55.53 0.79 25.54
CA GLN A 327 56.46 1.89 25.86
C GLN A 327 57.14 1.68 27.22
N ALA A 328 56.37 1.44 28.29
CA ALA A 328 56.94 1.24 29.63
C ALA A 328 57.87 0.01 29.72
N ALA A 329 57.53 -1.08 29.03
CA ALA A 329 58.38 -2.26 28.93
C ALA A 329 59.69 -1.97 28.16
N TYR A 330 59.58 -1.23 27.05
CA TYR A 330 60.72 -0.80 26.24
C TYR A 330 61.69 0.10 27.02
N ASP A 331 61.18 1.12 27.72
CA ASP A 331 62.00 2.04 28.52
C ASP A 331 62.73 1.32 29.66
N LYS A 332 62.04 0.38 30.32
CA LYS A 332 62.63 -0.49 31.35
C LYS A 332 63.74 -1.37 30.78
N ALA A 333 63.55 -1.95 29.59
CA ALA A 333 64.54 -2.77 28.92
C ALA A 333 65.78 -1.96 28.51
N LYS A 334 65.59 -0.79 27.88
CA LYS A 334 66.68 0.14 27.56
C LYS A 334 67.48 0.56 28.78
N LYS A 335 66.80 0.89 29.89
CA LYS A 335 67.48 1.25 31.14
C LYS A 335 68.32 0.10 31.69
N ALA A 336 67.75 -1.10 31.81
CA ALA A 336 68.47 -2.28 32.30
C ALA A 336 69.69 -2.62 31.43
N GLN A 337 69.57 -2.46 30.10
CA GLN A 337 70.67 -2.67 29.16
C GLN A 337 71.76 -1.60 29.28
N ALA A 338 71.40 -0.33 29.49
CA ALA A 338 72.36 0.75 29.74
C ALA A 338 73.09 0.59 31.08
N ASP A 339 72.38 0.20 32.14
CA ASP A 339 72.96 -0.10 33.46
C ASP A 339 73.92 -1.29 33.39
N TRP A 340 73.58 -2.35 32.63
CA TRP A 340 74.46 -3.47 32.35
C TRP A 340 75.71 -3.06 31.57
N GLN A 341 75.57 -2.29 30.49
CA GLN A 341 76.69 -1.83 29.68
C GLN A 341 77.64 -0.94 30.50
N LYS A 342 77.10 -0.07 31.36
CA LYS A 342 77.89 0.73 32.30
C LYS A 342 78.70 -0.17 33.24
N LYS A 343 78.11 -1.25 33.77
CA LYS A 343 78.83 -2.18 34.65
C LYS A 343 79.89 -2.98 33.90
N TYR A 344 79.62 -3.40 32.66
CA TYR A 344 80.60 -4.05 31.79
C TYR A 344 81.81 -3.14 31.54
N ASN A 345 81.58 -1.88 31.15
CA ASN A 345 82.64 -0.91 30.90
C ASN A 345 83.44 -0.58 32.18
N GLU A 346 82.78 -0.52 33.34
CA GLU A 346 83.46 -0.34 34.64
C GLU A 346 84.40 -1.51 34.97
N LEU A 347 83.98 -2.75 34.70
CA LEU A 347 84.83 -3.94 34.85
C LEU A 347 85.98 -3.94 33.84
N GLN A 348 85.69 -3.57 32.58
CA GLN A 348 86.68 -3.51 31.51
C GLN A 348 87.82 -2.51 31.80
N ALA A 349 87.48 -1.35 32.38
CA ALA A 349 88.47 -0.36 32.80
C ALA A 349 89.35 -0.81 33.98
N LYS A 350 88.92 -1.84 34.73
CA LYS A 350 89.60 -2.32 35.94
C LYS A 350 90.40 -3.61 35.74
N THR A 351 90.49 -4.17 34.53
CA THR A 351 91.21 -5.43 34.26
C THR A 351 92.72 -5.37 34.57
N SER A 352 93.30 -4.17 34.61
CA SER A 352 94.68 -3.91 35.04
C SER A 352 94.85 -3.79 36.56
N THR A 353 93.76 -3.61 37.31
CA THR A 353 93.76 -3.37 38.77
C THR A 353 93.92 -4.68 39.54
N GLU A 354 94.65 -4.64 40.66
CA GLU A 354 94.78 -5.79 41.55
C GLU A 354 93.41 -6.24 42.12
N GLY A 355 93.22 -7.55 42.27
CA GLY A 355 91.95 -8.15 42.70
C GLY A 355 90.85 -8.25 41.63
N TYR A 356 91.04 -7.66 40.44
CA TYR A 356 90.13 -7.82 39.30
C TYR A 356 90.67 -8.85 38.29
N THR A 357 89.77 -9.45 37.51
CA THR A 357 90.13 -10.40 36.45
C THR A 357 90.78 -9.69 35.27
N LYS A 358 91.77 -10.32 34.61
CA LYS A 358 92.50 -9.75 33.47
C LYS A 358 91.65 -9.55 32.22
N GLU A 359 90.49 -10.20 32.16
CA GLU A 359 89.46 -10.03 31.14
C GLU A 359 88.10 -9.89 31.84
N VAL A 360 87.10 -9.30 31.17
CA VAL A 360 85.74 -9.21 31.73
C VAL A 360 85.05 -10.56 31.55
N VAL A 361 84.86 -11.28 32.65
CA VAL A 361 84.14 -12.55 32.68
C VAL A 361 82.77 -12.40 33.36
N LEU A 362 81.78 -13.15 32.88
CA LEU A 362 80.41 -13.16 33.41
C LEU A 362 80.14 -14.49 34.11
N GLN A 363 79.63 -14.44 35.34
CA GLN A 363 79.40 -15.64 36.15
C GLN A 363 78.16 -16.41 35.69
N ALA A 364 78.34 -17.39 34.81
CA ALA A 364 77.27 -18.30 34.38
C ALA A 364 76.97 -19.42 35.41
N LEU A 365 77.97 -19.85 36.19
CA LEU A 365 77.87 -21.00 37.11
C LEU A 365 77.66 -20.55 38.56
N SER A 366 76.59 -20.99 39.20
CA SER A 366 76.36 -20.85 40.63
C SER A 366 76.73 -22.14 41.35
N LEU A 367 77.98 -22.23 41.81
CA LEU A 367 78.53 -23.41 42.52
C LEU A 367 78.87 -23.13 44.00
N ALA A 368 78.58 -21.93 44.51
CA ALA A 368 79.01 -21.49 45.85
C ALA A 368 78.19 -22.07 47.01
N SER A 369 77.00 -22.61 46.75
CA SER A 369 76.13 -23.17 47.80
C SER A 369 76.66 -24.53 48.26
N ALA A 370 77.03 -24.64 49.54
CA ALA A 370 77.40 -25.92 50.15
C ALA A 370 76.29 -26.97 49.98
N ASN A 371 76.67 -28.22 49.74
CA ASN A 371 75.75 -29.31 49.49
C ASN A 371 75.97 -30.46 50.49
N PRO A 372 75.72 -30.22 51.80
CA PRO A 372 76.00 -31.17 52.86
C PRO A 372 75.37 -32.54 52.61
N GLU A 373 74.09 -32.53 52.25
CA GLU A 373 73.25 -33.71 52.07
C GLU A 373 73.23 -34.30 50.65
N ALA A 374 74.24 -33.96 49.83
CA ALA A 374 74.45 -34.65 48.57
C ALA A 374 74.55 -36.18 48.78
N THR A 375 74.04 -36.93 47.81
CA THR A 375 74.28 -38.38 47.72
C THR A 375 75.58 -38.58 46.96
N VAL A 376 76.50 -39.34 47.55
CA VAL A 376 77.84 -39.58 46.99
C VAL A 376 78.03 -41.06 46.69
N LYS A 377 78.56 -41.37 45.49
CA LYS A 377 78.97 -42.72 45.08
C LYS A 377 80.35 -42.67 44.43
N SER A 378 81.12 -43.75 44.53
CA SER A 378 82.42 -43.91 43.87
C SER A 378 82.42 -45.18 43.00
N SER A 379 83.17 -45.16 41.90
CA SER A 379 83.42 -46.34 41.06
C SER A 379 84.55 -47.25 41.56
N ALA A 380 85.37 -46.80 42.52
CA ALA A 380 86.47 -47.61 43.04
C ALA A 380 85.95 -48.78 43.90
N SER A 381 86.39 -49.99 43.56
CA SER A 381 86.13 -51.22 44.33
C SER A 381 86.67 -51.08 45.76
N GLY A 382 85.84 -51.40 46.76
CA GLY A 382 86.21 -51.26 48.17
C GLY A 382 86.08 -49.84 48.74
N SER A 383 85.48 -48.90 48.00
CA SER A 383 85.08 -47.61 48.55
C SER A 383 83.95 -47.75 49.58
N THR A 384 84.02 -46.96 50.66
CA THR A 384 83.00 -46.93 51.72
C THR A 384 82.59 -45.51 52.04
N VAL A 385 81.28 -45.29 52.21
CA VAL A 385 80.73 -43.99 52.63
C VAL A 385 80.65 -43.97 54.16
N VAL A 386 81.18 -42.92 54.77
CA VAL A 386 81.27 -42.74 56.22
C VAL A 386 80.88 -41.32 56.62
N THR A 387 80.24 -41.16 57.78
CA THR A 387 79.74 -39.87 58.30
C THR A 387 80.63 -39.27 59.40
N THR A 388 81.67 -39.99 59.84
CA THR A 388 82.59 -39.56 60.88
C THR A 388 83.65 -38.61 60.32
N GLY A 389 83.76 -37.40 60.89
CA GLY A 389 84.73 -36.38 60.46
C GLY A 389 86.19 -36.71 60.73
N TYR A 390 86.47 -37.69 61.60
CA TYR A 390 87.81 -38.19 61.89
C TYR A 390 87.92 -39.67 61.52
N ILE A 391 88.89 -40.02 60.68
CA ILE A 391 89.11 -41.39 60.22
C ILE A 391 90.62 -41.65 60.17
N ALA A 392 91.11 -42.45 61.12
CA ALA A 392 92.49 -42.93 61.10
C ALA A 392 92.67 -44.08 60.09
N SER A 393 93.87 -44.17 59.52
CA SER A 393 94.33 -45.32 58.75
C SER A 393 95.21 -46.20 59.62
N SER A 394 94.95 -47.50 59.68
CA SER A 394 95.80 -48.47 60.37
C SER A 394 96.89 -49.08 59.48
N SER A 395 96.94 -48.69 58.19
CA SER A 395 97.84 -49.31 57.18
C SER A 395 98.57 -48.32 56.25
N GLY A 396 98.31 -47.01 56.33
CA GLY A 396 99.16 -45.99 55.70
C GLY A 396 98.96 -45.73 54.19
N SER A 397 97.99 -46.35 53.52
CA SER A 397 97.77 -46.20 52.06
C SER A 397 96.34 -45.81 51.66
N SER A 398 95.57 -45.19 52.55
CA SER A 398 94.17 -44.79 52.32
C SER A 398 94.03 -43.28 52.05
N GLY A 399 93.45 -42.91 50.90
CA GLY A 399 93.04 -41.53 50.60
C GLY A 399 91.64 -41.17 51.12
N TYR A 400 91.38 -39.88 51.31
CA TYR A 400 90.10 -39.32 51.77
C TYR A 400 89.66 -38.14 50.89
N GLY A 401 88.34 -37.98 50.69
CA GLY A 401 87.78 -36.86 49.95
C GLY A 401 86.52 -36.27 50.59
N ARG A 402 86.61 -35.02 51.07
CA ARG A 402 85.46 -34.13 51.29
C ARG A 402 85.50 -33.03 50.23
N ILE A 403 84.51 -33.03 49.33
CA ILE A 403 84.65 -32.37 48.01
C ILE A 403 83.60 -31.27 47.76
N LEU A 404 82.43 -31.36 48.40
CA LEU A 404 81.31 -30.39 48.31
C LEU A 404 80.80 -29.95 49.70
N ASP A 405 81.69 -29.96 50.69
CA ASP A 405 81.39 -29.80 52.12
C ASP A 405 80.27 -30.75 52.61
N SER A 406 80.36 -32.01 52.20
CA SER A 406 79.36 -33.03 52.53
C SER A 406 79.51 -33.57 53.96
N THR A 407 78.37 -33.89 54.58
CA THR A 407 78.27 -34.70 55.80
C THR A 407 78.73 -36.14 55.60
N LYS A 408 78.92 -36.57 54.33
CA LYS A 408 79.41 -37.88 53.93
C LYS A 408 80.82 -37.77 53.32
N VAL A 409 81.71 -38.66 53.74
CA VAL A 409 83.10 -38.78 53.29
C VAL A 409 83.29 -40.13 52.63
N LEU A 410 84.09 -40.19 51.57
CA LEU A 410 84.51 -41.45 50.95
C LEU A 410 85.86 -41.90 51.52
N LYS A 411 85.92 -43.15 51.97
CA LYS A 411 87.15 -43.85 52.40
C LYS A 411 87.51 -44.92 51.39
N TYR A 412 88.79 -44.97 51.04
CA TYR A 412 89.38 -45.97 50.15
C TYR A 412 90.42 -46.81 50.90
N LYS A 413 90.64 -48.05 50.45
CA LYS A 413 91.58 -48.97 51.08
C LYS A 413 93.02 -48.79 50.56
N ASP A 414 93.17 -48.75 49.24
CA ASP A 414 94.47 -48.81 48.56
C ASP A 414 94.56 -47.71 47.47
N VAL A 415 95.17 -46.57 47.81
CA VAL A 415 95.35 -45.41 46.91
C VAL A 415 96.85 -45.19 46.67
N GLY A 416 97.26 -45.14 45.41
CA GLY A 416 98.67 -45.00 45.01
C GLY A 416 98.84 -44.48 43.59
N THR A 417 100.08 -44.41 43.11
CA THR A 417 100.41 -43.88 41.77
C THR A 417 99.67 -44.62 40.66
N GLY A 418 98.90 -43.89 39.84
CA GLY A 418 98.10 -44.46 38.75
C GLY A 418 96.71 -44.96 39.15
N TRP A 419 96.35 -44.92 40.45
CA TRP A 419 94.98 -45.13 40.91
C TRP A 419 94.03 -44.10 40.31
N LYS A 420 92.81 -44.53 39.97
CA LYS A 420 91.76 -43.68 39.40
C LYS A 420 90.42 -43.99 40.05
N THR A 421 89.62 -42.96 40.29
CA THR A 421 88.21 -43.13 40.69
C THR A 421 87.34 -42.11 39.98
N GLU A 422 86.10 -42.50 39.72
CA GLU A 422 85.04 -41.57 39.41
C GLU A 422 84.14 -41.43 40.64
N ILE A 423 83.66 -40.21 40.89
CA ILE A 423 82.81 -39.87 42.02
C ILE A 423 81.60 -39.11 41.50
N ASP A 424 80.42 -39.61 41.84
CA ASP A 424 79.13 -39.03 41.49
C ASP A 424 78.46 -38.41 42.70
N TYR A 425 78.20 -37.10 42.60
CA TYR A 425 77.34 -36.36 43.50
C TYR A 425 75.98 -36.14 42.85
N THR A 426 74.90 -36.57 43.51
CA THR A 426 73.50 -36.35 43.12
C THR A 426 72.69 -35.80 44.30
N ASN A 427 71.41 -35.50 44.11
CA ASN A 427 70.57 -34.79 45.11
C ASN A 427 71.14 -33.41 45.47
N LEU A 428 71.67 -32.72 44.47
CA LEU A 428 72.24 -31.38 44.60
C LEU A 428 71.13 -30.32 44.63
N LYS A 429 71.35 -29.26 45.40
CA LYS A 429 70.39 -28.16 45.63
C LYS A 429 71.09 -26.80 45.54
N GLY A 430 70.38 -25.81 44.98
CA GLY A 430 70.87 -24.44 44.85
C GLY A 430 72.04 -24.23 43.88
N LEU A 431 72.47 -25.29 43.17
CA LEU A 431 73.52 -25.24 42.16
C LEU A 431 72.86 -25.02 40.80
N THR A 432 73.25 -23.98 40.07
CA THR A 432 72.65 -23.65 38.77
C THR A 432 73.69 -23.29 37.72
N VAL A 433 73.36 -23.52 36.45
CA VAL A 433 74.04 -22.94 35.30
C VAL A 433 73.06 -22.01 34.57
N SER A 434 73.55 -20.84 34.18
CA SER A 434 72.82 -19.89 33.34
C SER A 434 73.24 -20.08 31.89
N THR A 435 72.30 -20.35 31.00
CA THR A 435 72.54 -20.50 29.56
C THR A 435 72.56 -19.13 28.85
N ALA A 436 73.01 -19.10 27.59
CA ALA A 436 73.11 -17.87 26.80
C ALA A 436 71.76 -17.17 26.55
N ASP A 437 70.65 -17.90 26.62
CA ASP A 437 69.27 -17.38 26.59
C ASP A 437 68.74 -16.99 27.99
N GLY A 438 69.63 -16.79 28.96
CA GLY A 438 69.31 -16.31 30.31
C GLY A 438 68.54 -17.29 31.20
N LYS A 439 68.20 -18.49 30.70
CA LYS A 439 67.54 -19.52 31.52
C LYS A 439 68.51 -20.06 32.57
N LYS A 440 67.97 -20.38 33.74
CA LYS A 440 68.71 -21.08 34.81
C LYS A 440 68.29 -22.54 34.83
N HIS A 441 69.27 -23.42 34.85
CA HIS A 441 69.09 -24.86 34.92
C HIS A 441 69.76 -25.39 36.18
N ASP A 442 69.04 -26.21 36.95
CA ASP A 442 69.58 -26.84 38.14
C ASP A 442 70.62 -27.91 37.78
N ILE A 443 71.78 -27.87 38.44
CA ILE A 443 72.84 -28.85 38.29
C ILE A 443 72.51 -30.05 39.18
N SER A 444 71.84 -31.05 38.61
CA SER A 444 71.33 -32.22 39.34
C SER A 444 72.40 -33.28 39.68
N ARG A 445 73.52 -33.29 38.94
CA ARG A 445 74.66 -34.19 39.13
C ARG A 445 75.98 -33.47 38.90
N ILE A 446 76.96 -33.73 39.76
CA ILE A 446 78.37 -33.39 39.54
C ILE A 446 79.15 -34.71 39.52
N HIS A 447 79.69 -35.05 38.35
CA HIS A 447 80.61 -36.16 38.16
C HIS A 447 82.04 -35.63 38.21
N ARG A 448 82.92 -36.25 38.99
CA ARG A 448 84.35 -35.91 39.06
C ARG A 448 85.19 -37.15 38.84
N LYS A 449 86.25 -37.01 38.05
CA LYS A 449 87.25 -38.04 37.80
C LYS A 449 88.56 -37.62 38.46
N PHE A 450 89.15 -38.55 39.21
CA PHE A 450 90.43 -38.44 39.91
C PHE A 450 91.36 -39.52 39.38
#